data_AF-A0A836CMC6-F1
#
_entry.id   AF-A0A836CMC6-F1
#
_cell.length_a   1.000
_cell.length_b   1.000
_cell.length_c   1.000
_cell.angle_alpha   90.00
_cell.angle_beta   90.00
_cell.angle_gamma   90.00
#
_symmetry.space_group_name_H-M   'P 1'
#
loop_
_entity.id
_entity.type
_entity.pdbx_description
1 polymer ?
#
loop_
_entity_poly.entity_id
_entity_poly.type
_entity_poly.pdbx_seq_one_letter_code
_entity_poly.pdbx_strand_id
1 'polypeptide(L)'
;MLPLSESGNRSSHEEGANWAADMVKDSFRRFKAGMTGQWDSFQRCKAIRERLRAPGAAPVTYEEFMALQRGKEDRNKLLQVGVVWVAVPEAIPFVLSFLPGVIPSTFENDADRAQRFRNFNAARVRAALALLDTVDKECLNKNEKKRVEFAQYREAAVRVMKAHTCEDAFGVFEAHTFALVPADTDAQQRRRARPRPPTTVEGMPGPLAKGLAKALGLCTPWMPAFLCRGPLREHLRKVAAGDAVLARTPLDALRGRELREAACARALDAAHPDERELRRRLAEWLRLTGAPLGVDDCDAGAERVFVPERAKAAMLAVNVVASARAARESELPKLLLGGPAL
;
A
#
# COMPACT_ATOMS: atom_id res chain seq x y z
N MET A 1 -21.89 66.92 6.27
CA MET A 1 -20.82 66.58 5.30
C MET A 1 -19.83 65.65 6.00
N LEU A 2 -19.93 64.35 5.73
CA LEU A 2 -18.94 63.33 6.10
C LEU A 2 -18.52 62.68 4.78
N PRO A 3 -17.21 62.53 4.48
CA PRO A 3 -16.79 61.84 3.27
C PRO A 3 -16.75 60.33 3.53
N LEU A 4 -17.36 59.58 2.63
CA LEU A 4 -17.31 58.11 2.55
C LEU A 4 -15.92 57.68 2.05
N SER A 5 -15.28 56.72 2.74
CA SER A 5 -14.01 56.14 2.34
C SER A 5 -14.22 55.00 1.33
N GLU A 6 -13.70 55.17 0.12
CA GLU A 6 -13.73 54.19 -0.99
C GLU A 6 -12.37 53.49 -1.21
N SER A 7 -11.54 53.30 -0.18
CA SER A 7 -10.19 52.74 -0.34
C SER A 7 -10.05 51.24 -0.02
N GLY A 8 -11.14 50.52 0.26
CA GLY A 8 -11.09 49.15 0.79
C GLY A 8 -11.16 47.99 -0.22
N ASN A 9 -11.46 48.23 -1.50
CA ASN A 9 -11.88 47.13 -2.41
C ASN A 9 -10.94 46.84 -3.60
N ARG A 10 -9.86 47.62 -3.78
CA ARG A 10 -8.89 47.38 -4.89
C ARG A 10 -7.75 46.41 -4.51
N SER A 11 -7.34 46.36 -3.25
CA SER A 11 -6.21 45.52 -2.81
C SER A 11 -6.53 44.02 -2.82
N SER A 12 -7.74 43.61 -2.46
CA SER A 12 -8.15 42.20 -2.41
C SER A 12 -8.25 41.54 -3.81
N HIS A 13 -8.65 42.32 -4.82
CA HIS A 13 -8.72 41.86 -6.20
C HIS A 13 -7.34 41.73 -6.87
N GLU A 14 -6.42 42.66 -6.59
CA GLU A 14 -5.04 42.59 -7.08
C GLU A 14 -4.25 41.46 -6.40
N GLU A 15 -4.45 41.23 -5.10
CA GLU A 15 -3.87 40.09 -4.38
C GLU A 15 -4.38 38.75 -4.90
N GLY A 16 -5.69 38.63 -5.18
CA GLY A 16 -6.28 37.43 -5.78
C GLY A 16 -5.78 37.14 -7.20
N ALA A 17 -5.61 38.18 -8.03
CA ALA A 17 -5.07 38.05 -9.38
C ALA A 17 -3.59 37.65 -9.39
N ASN A 18 -2.78 38.23 -8.49
CA ASN A 18 -1.37 37.88 -8.33
C ASN A 18 -1.19 36.46 -7.80
N TRP A 19 -2.01 36.04 -6.83
CA TRP A 19 -2.03 34.66 -6.34
C TRP A 19 -2.38 33.65 -7.43
N ALA A 20 -3.40 33.94 -8.24
CA ALA A 20 -3.78 33.06 -9.35
C ALA A 20 -2.69 32.98 -10.42
N ALA A 21 -2.05 34.11 -10.75
CA ALA A 21 -0.95 34.16 -11.70
C ALA A 21 0.29 33.38 -11.20
N ASP A 22 0.61 33.49 -9.92
CA ASP A 22 1.72 32.76 -9.30
C ASP A 22 1.42 31.26 -9.20
N MET A 23 0.18 30.87 -8.87
CA MET A 23 -0.28 29.49 -8.89
C MET A 23 -0.15 28.86 -10.29
N VAL A 24 -0.51 29.61 -11.35
CA VAL A 24 -0.39 29.14 -12.75
C VAL A 24 1.08 29.02 -13.15
N LYS A 25 1.93 30.00 -12.81
CA LYS A 25 3.37 29.93 -13.10
C LYS A 25 4.05 28.75 -12.40
N ASP A 26 3.74 28.51 -11.13
CA ASP A 26 4.28 27.38 -10.38
C ASP A 26 3.75 26.04 -10.90
N SER A 27 2.47 25.97 -11.26
CA SER A 27 1.91 24.80 -11.94
C SER A 27 2.63 24.49 -13.25
N PHE A 28 2.93 25.51 -14.06
CA PHE A 28 3.65 25.34 -15.32
C PHE A 28 5.11 24.92 -15.11
N ARG A 29 5.80 25.51 -14.13
CA ARG A 29 7.17 25.09 -13.74
C ARG A 29 7.20 23.63 -13.30
N ARG A 30 6.28 23.22 -12.43
CA ARG A 30 6.13 21.83 -11.96
C ARG A 30 5.82 20.89 -13.11
N PHE A 31 4.96 21.31 -14.04
CA PHE A 31 4.63 20.54 -15.21
C PHE A 31 5.86 20.30 -16.09
N LYS A 32 6.62 21.36 -16.40
CA LYS A 32 7.86 21.26 -17.18
C LYS A 32 8.90 20.38 -16.50
N ALA A 33 9.12 20.56 -15.20
CA ALA A 33 10.05 19.73 -14.43
C ALA A 33 9.64 18.25 -14.40
N GLY A 34 8.36 17.96 -14.19
CA GLY A 34 7.82 16.59 -14.19
C GLY A 34 7.93 15.92 -15.56
N MET A 35 7.71 16.66 -16.66
CA MET A 35 7.91 16.15 -18.02
C MET A 35 9.37 15.79 -18.31
N THR A 36 10.33 16.64 -17.89
CA THR A 36 11.76 16.32 -18.00
C THR A 36 12.10 15.08 -17.17
N GLY A 37 11.66 15.03 -15.91
CA GLY A 37 11.90 13.87 -15.04
C GLY A 37 11.27 12.57 -15.57
N GLN A 38 10.15 12.67 -16.29
CA GLN A 38 9.52 11.52 -16.95
C GLN A 38 10.35 11.01 -18.12
N TRP A 39 10.95 11.91 -18.90
CA TRP A 39 11.86 11.53 -19.96
C TRP A 39 13.11 10.84 -19.41
N ASP A 40 13.72 11.37 -18.36
CA ASP A 40 14.89 10.78 -17.71
C ASP A 40 14.57 9.40 -17.13
N SER A 41 13.40 9.26 -16.50
CA SER A 41 12.91 7.98 -15.97
C SER A 41 12.69 6.95 -17.09
N PHE A 42 12.19 7.39 -18.26
CA PHE A 42 12.03 6.54 -19.43
C PHE A 42 13.38 6.07 -19.98
N GLN A 43 14.35 6.97 -20.14
CA GLN A 43 15.70 6.63 -20.59
C GLN A 43 16.39 5.67 -19.62
N ARG A 44 16.27 5.93 -18.32
CA ARG A 44 16.77 5.03 -17.27
C ARG A 44 16.15 3.64 -17.36
N CYS A 45 14.84 3.53 -17.52
CA CYS A 45 14.16 2.24 -17.70
C CYS A 45 14.62 1.52 -18.98
N LYS A 46 14.87 2.25 -20.06
CA LYS A 46 15.37 1.70 -21.32
C LYS A 46 16.79 1.13 -21.13
N ALA A 47 17.69 1.92 -20.54
CA ALA A 47 19.06 1.50 -20.24
C ALA A 47 19.11 0.25 -19.34
N ILE A 48 18.28 0.18 -18.30
CA ILE A 48 18.18 -1.02 -17.43
C ILE A 48 17.74 -2.24 -18.25
N ARG A 49 16.72 -2.12 -19.10
CA ARG A 49 16.25 -3.23 -19.94
C ARG A 49 17.31 -3.68 -20.94
N GLU A 50 18.06 -2.75 -21.51
CA GLU A 50 19.16 -3.06 -22.43
C GLU A 50 20.29 -3.79 -21.70
N ARG A 51 20.69 -3.32 -20.52
CA ARG A 51 21.67 -3.99 -19.64
C ARG A 51 21.24 -5.43 -19.33
N LEU A 52 19.98 -5.65 -18.96
CA LEU A 52 19.45 -6.97 -18.60
C LEU A 52 19.34 -7.94 -19.79
N ARG A 53 19.40 -7.45 -21.04
CA ARG A 53 19.43 -8.30 -22.25
C ARG A 53 20.83 -8.79 -22.60
N ALA A 54 21.88 -8.18 -22.06
CA ALA A 54 23.24 -8.59 -22.32
C ALA A 54 23.49 -10.01 -21.75
N PRO A 55 24.16 -10.91 -22.49
CA PRO A 55 24.51 -12.22 -21.99
C PRO A 55 25.43 -12.10 -20.76
N GLY A 56 25.11 -12.81 -19.68
CA GLY A 56 25.86 -12.75 -18.42
C GLY A 56 25.56 -11.53 -17.53
N ALA A 57 24.50 -10.76 -17.81
CA ALA A 57 24.14 -9.60 -17.01
C ALA A 57 23.92 -9.95 -15.53
N ALA A 58 24.47 -9.11 -14.65
CA ALA A 58 24.22 -9.21 -13.21
C ALA A 58 22.70 -9.16 -12.91
N PRO A 59 22.23 -9.90 -11.88
CA PRO A 59 20.83 -9.88 -11.46
C PRO A 59 20.28 -8.47 -11.26
N VAL A 60 18.96 -8.32 -11.40
CA VAL A 60 18.29 -7.04 -11.18
C VAL A 60 18.48 -6.60 -9.72
N THR A 61 18.97 -5.38 -9.52
CA THR A 61 19.05 -4.78 -8.19
C THR A 61 17.67 -4.30 -7.72
N TYR A 62 17.48 -4.11 -6.42
CA TYR A 62 16.20 -3.63 -5.91
C TYR A 62 15.84 -2.23 -6.43
N GLU A 63 16.82 -1.33 -6.54
CA GLU A 63 16.63 0.00 -7.13
C GLU A 63 16.11 -0.08 -8.56
N GLU A 64 16.75 -0.90 -9.40
CA GLU A 64 16.36 -1.10 -10.79
C GLU A 64 14.96 -1.72 -10.91
N PHE A 65 14.64 -2.69 -10.05
CA PHE A 65 13.31 -3.27 -9.97
C PHE A 65 12.26 -2.19 -9.67
N MET A 66 12.51 -1.35 -8.66
CA MET A 66 11.60 -0.27 -8.29
C MET A 66 11.49 0.78 -9.40
N ALA A 67 12.59 1.13 -10.07
CA ALA A 67 12.59 2.04 -11.21
C ALA A 67 11.73 1.50 -12.37
N LEU A 68 11.84 0.21 -12.68
CA LEU A 68 11.04 -0.42 -13.73
C LEU A 68 9.55 -0.50 -13.38
N GLN A 69 9.22 -0.79 -12.12
CA GLN A 69 7.84 -0.82 -11.63
C GLN A 69 7.21 0.58 -11.68
N ARG A 70 7.86 1.59 -11.08
CA ARG A 70 7.40 2.98 -11.12
C ARG A 70 7.28 3.51 -12.53
N GLY A 71 8.28 3.26 -13.38
CA GLY A 71 8.24 3.67 -14.79
C GLY A 71 7.10 3.01 -15.58
N LYS A 72 6.60 1.85 -15.17
CA LYS A 72 5.38 1.25 -15.75
C LYS A 72 4.13 1.98 -15.24
N GLU A 73 4.04 2.24 -13.95
CA GLU A 73 2.90 2.94 -13.32
C GLU A 73 2.77 4.37 -13.81
N ASP A 74 3.87 5.12 -13.86
CA ASP A 74 3.91 6.50 -14.28
C ASP A 74 3.57 6.67 -15.76
N ARG A 75 3.93 5.70 -16.63
CA ARG A 75 3.46 5.69 -18.03
C ARG A 75 1.96 5.43 -18.13
N ASN A 76 1.42 4.54 -17.31
CA ASN A 76 -0.02 4.29 -17.30
C ASN A 76 -0.79 5.52 -16.82
N LYS A 77 -0.29 6.20 -15.78
CA LYS A 77 -0.84 7.48 -15.31
C LYS A 77 -0.75 8.58 -16.37
N LEU A 78 0.40 8.72 -17.05
CA LEU A 78 0.58 9.68 -18.13
C LEU A 78 -0.41 9.42 -19.28
N LEU A 79 -0.60 8.15 -19.66
CA LEU A 79 -1.57 7.76 -20.68
C LEU A 79 -2.99 8.12 -20.26
N GLN A 80 -3.38 7.84 -19.00
CA GLN A 80 -4.69 8.21 -18.47
C GLN A 80 -4.92 9.72 -18.51
N VAL A 81 -3.94 10.52 -18.08
CA VAL A 81 -4.00 11.99 -18.18
C VAL A 81 -4.09 12.44 -19.63
N GLY A 82 -3.32 11.83 -20.54
CA GLY A 82 -3.38 12.13 -21.98
C GLY A 82 -4.76 11.86 -22.58
N VAL A 83 -5.42 10.75 -22.20
CA VAL A 83 -6.79 10.46 -22.63
C VAL A 83 -7.77 11.51 -22.12
N VAL A 84 -7.65 11.91 -20.84
CA VAL A 84 -8.48 13.00 -20.29
C VAL A 84 -8.23 14.31 -21.01
N TRP A 85 -6.98 14.65 -21.32
CA TRP A 85 -6.64 15.86 -22.06
C TRP A 85 -7.30 15.91 -23.44
N VAL A 86 -7.31 14.78 -24.16
CA VAL A 86 -7.94 14.69 -25.48
C VAL A 86 -9.47 14.73 -25.39
N ALA A 87 -10.05 14.10 -24.36
CA ALA A 87 -11.50 13.99 -24.22
C ALA A 87 -12.13 15.26 -23.62
N VAL A 88 -11.53 15.82 -22.56
CA VAL A 88 -12.05 16.95 -21.78
C VAL A 88 -10.88 17.76 -21.18
N PRO A 89 -10.21 18.63 -21.96
CA PRO A 89 -9.04 19.38 -21.49
C PRO A 89 -9.33 20.32 -20.32
N GLU A 90 -10.55 20.87 -20.22
CA GLU A 90 -10.99 21.76 -19.14
C GLU A 90 -11.13 21.05 -17.79
N ALA A 91 -11.24 19.71 -17.80
CA ALA A 91 -11.32 18.92 -16.58
C ALA A 91 -9.93 18.69 -15.95
N ILE A 92 -8.81 18.98 -16.63
CA ILE A 92 -7.48 18.71 -16.09
C ILE A 92 -7.19 19.42 -14.77
N PRO A 93 -7.44 20.74 -14.62
CA PRO A 93 -7.24 21.39 -13.32
C PRO A 93 -8.01 20.68 -12.21
N PHE A 94 -9.25 20.25 -12.48
CA PHE A 94 -10.07 19.51 -11.52
C PHE A 94 -9.51 18.11 -11.23
N VAL A 95 -9.10 17.35 -12.26
CA VAL A 95 -8.50 16.02 -12.08
C VAL A 95 -7.21 16.11 -11.26
N LEU A 96 -6.36 17.10 -11.53
CA LEU A 96 -5.12 17.31 -10.78
C LEU A 96 -5.37 17.76 -9.33
N SER A 97 -6.39 18.60 -9.08
CA SER A 97 -6.74 19.06 -7.73
C SER A 97 -7.45 17.98 -6.89
N PHE A 98 -8.35 17.20 -7.48
CA PHE A 98 -9.22 16.27 -6.75
C PHE A 98 -8.75 14.81 -6.80
N LEU A 99 -7.85 14.43 -7.72
CA LEU A 99 -7.32 13.07 -7.86
C LEU A 99 -5.78 13.07 -7.80
N PRO A 100 -5.18 13.38 -6.64
CA PRO A 100 -3.72 13.47 -6.50
C PRO A 100 -2.98 12.16 -6.83
N GLY A 101 -3.66 11.01 -6.78
CA GLY A 101 -3.11 9.71 -7.16
C GLY A 101 -2.94 9.50 -8.68
N VAL A 102 -3.50 10.38 -9.52
CA VAL A 102 -3.43 10.31 -11.00
C VAL A 102 -2.14 10.96 -11.53
N ILE A 103 -1.43 11.70 -10.68
CA ILE A 103 -0.19 12.38 -11.04
C ILE A 103 0.98 11.37 -11.03
N PRO A 104 1.84 11.35 -12.07
CA PRO A 104 3.05 10.54 -12.07
C PRO A 104 4.01 10.92 -10.94
N SER A 105 4.79 9.96 -10.45
CA SER A 105 5.70 10.17 -9.31
C SER A 105 6.82 11.17 -9.59
N THR A 106 7.07 11.49 -10.86
CA THR A 106 8.04 12.49 -11.33
C THR A 106 7.64 13.94 -11.06
N PHE A 107 6.36 14.19 -10.75
CA PHE A 107 5.85 15.52 -10.40
C PHE A 107 5.83 15.75 -8.88
N GLU A 108 6.15 14.73 -8.08
CA GLU A 108 6.17 14.77 -6.62
C GLU A 108 7.54 15.24 -6.12
N ASN A 109 7.59 16.35 -5.37
CA ASN A 109 8.81 16.80 -4.72
C ASN A 109 9.09 16.03 -3.41
N ASP A 110 10.26 16.22 -2.80
CA ASP A 110 10.63 15.48 -1.58
C ASP A 110 9.75 15.83 -0.37
N ALA A 111 9.24 17.07 -0.29
CA ALA A 111 8.32 17.49 0.76
C ALA A 111 6.94 16.82 0.62
N ASP A 112 6.41 16.77 -0.60
CA ASP A 112 5.14 16.10 -0.95
C ASP A 112 5.24 14.61 -0.64
N ARG A 113 6.40 13.99 -0.94
CA ARG A 113 6.64 12.57 -0.64
C ARG A 113 6.70 12.32 0.87
N ALA A 114 7.41 13.16 1.62
CA ALA A 114 7.44 13.07 3.07
C ALA A 114 6.04 13.25 3.67
N GLN A 115 5.25 14.19 3.13
CA GLN A 115 3.86 14.39 3.51
C GLN A 115 2.99 13.18 3.16
N ARG A 116 3.22 12.54 2.00
CA ARG A 116 2.52 11.32 1.58
C ARG A 116 2.73 10.20 2.60
N PHE A 117 3.96 9.97 3.05
CA PHE A 117 4.25 8.95 4.06
C PHE A 117 3.52 9.22 5.38
N ARG A 118 3.46 10.48 5.83
CA ARG A 118 2.67 10.87 7.02
C ARG A 118 1.17 10.64 6.80
N ASN A 119 0.65 11.07 5.66
CA ASN A 119 -0.77 10.91 5.31
C ASN A 119 -1.19 9.43 5.26
N PHE A 120 -0.30 8.53 4.84
CA PHE A 120 -0.56 7.09 4.86
C PHE A 120 -0.77 6.57 6.28
N ASN A 121 0.01 6.99 7.27
CA ASN A 121 -0.19 6.57 8.65
C ASN A 121 -1.55 7.02 9.19
N ALA A 122 -1.92 8.29 8.96
CA ALA A 122 -3.23 8.79 9.32
C ALA A 122 -4.37 8.03 8.60
N ALA A 123 -4.19 7.70 7.32
CA ALA A 123 -5.15 6.90 6.56
C ALA A 123 -5.28 5.47 7.11
N ARG A 124 -4.17 4.85 7.55
CA ARG A 124 -4.16 3.52 8.19
C ARG A 124 -4.91 3.51 9.51
N VAL A 125 -4.72 4.53 10.36
CA VAL A 125 -5.51 4.70 11.60
C VAL A 125 -7.00 4.75 11.28
N ARG A 126 -7.41 5.62 10.37
CA ARG A 126 -8.84 5.76 9.97
C ARG A 126 -9.40 4.47 9.37
N ALA A 127 -8.61 3.76 8.58
CA ALA A 127 -9.03 2.50 7.97
C ALA A 127 -9.17 1.38 9.01
N ALA A 128 -8.24 1.28 9.97
CA ALA A 128 -8.29 0.31 11.06
C ALA A 128 -9.52 0.55 11.96
N LEU A 129 -9.75 1.79 12.40
CA LEU A 129 -10.92 2.13 13.23
C LEU A 129 -12.24 1.90 12.49
N ALA A 130 -12.33 2.29 11.21
CA ALA A 130 -13.52 2.03 10.40
C ALA A 130 -13.77 0.53 10.18
N LEU A 131 -12.71 -0.27 10.08
CA LEU A 131 -12.83 -1.72 9.96
C LEU A 131 -13.36 -2.34 11.26
N LEU A 132 -12.83 -1.93 12.42
CA LEU A 132 -13.29 -2.38 13.73
C LEU A 132 -14.79 -2.06 13.93
N ASP A 133 -15.20 -0.83 13.63
CA ASP A 133 -16.62 -0.43 13.66
C ASP A 133 -17.48 -1.28 12.71
N THR A 134 -16.97 -1.61 11.52
CA THR A 134 -17.69 -2.49 10.58
C THR A 134 -17.80 -3.92 11.12
N VAL A 135 -16.74 -4.45 11.73
CA VAL A 135 -16.75 -5.78 12.35
C VAL A 135 -17.76 -5.83 13.51
N ASP A 136 -17.77 -4.82 14.38
CA ASP A 136 -18.74 -4.75 15.48
C ASP A 136 -20.19 -4.67 14.98
N LYS A 137 -20.45 -3.91 13.90
CA LYS A 137 -21.78 -3.85 13.28
C LYS A 137 -22.22 -5.19 12.68
N GLU A 138 -21.32 -5.90 12.02
CA GLU A 138 -21.61 -7.21 11.43
C GLU A 138 -21.78 -8.32 12.50
N CYS A 139 -21.19 -8.15 13.70
CA CYS A 139 -21.50 -8.98 14.86
C CYS A 139 -22.96 -8.82 15.35
N LEU A 140 -23.67 -7.76 14.95
CA LEU A 140 -25.08 -7.55 15.24
C LEU A 140 -26.00 -7.95 14.07
N ASN A 141 -25.44 -8.59 13.04
CA ASN A 141 -26.21 -8.97 11.86
C ASN A 141 -27.30 -10.00 12.21
N LYS A 142 -28.46 -9.86 11.58
CA LYS A 142 -29.58 -10.80 11.70
C LYS A 142 -29.22 -12.19 11.18
N ASN A 143 -28.34 -12.26 10.18
CA ASN A 143 -27.85 -13.52 9.63
C ASN A 143 -26.86 -14.18 10.60
N GLU A 144 -27.27 -15.31 11.17
CA GLU A 144 -26.46 -16.07 12.14
C GLU A 144 -25.09 -16.47 11.60
N LYS A 145 -24.99 -16.93 10.34
CA LYS A 145 -23.71 -17.34 9.75
C LYS A 145 -22.72 -16.19 9.73
N LYS A 146 -23.17 -15.01 9.28
CA LYS A 146 -22.35 -13.79 9.27
C LYS A 146 -21.99 -13.36 10.68
N ARG A 147 -22.94 -13.39 11.61
CA ARG A 147 -22.68 -13.02 13.01
C ARG A 147 -21.57 -13.86 13.63
N VAL A 148 -21.61 -15.19 13.45
CA VAL A 148 -20.60 -16.11 13.97
C VAL A 148 -19.25 -15.87 13.31
N GLU A 149 -19.23 -15.70 11.98
CA GLU A 149 -18.00 -15.40 11.22
C GLU A 149 -17.35 -14.09 11.69
N PHE A 150 -18.12 -13.01 11.85
CA PHE A 150 -17.60 -11.72 12.30
C PHE A 150 -17.23 -11.69 13.79
N ALA A 151 -17.87 -12.51 14.62
CA ALA A 151 -17.45 -12.70 16.01
C ALA A 151 -16.03 -13.30 16.09
N GLN A 152 -15.70 -14.25 15.21
CA GLN A 152 -14.34 -14.80 15.11
C GLN A 152 -13.33 -13.73 14.67
N TYR A 153 -13.70 -12.86 13.73
CA TYR A 153 -12.83 -11.74 13.33
C TYR A 153 -12.64 -10.71 14.44
N ARG A 154 -13.68 -10.43 15.22
CA ARG A 154 -13.58 -9.55 16.39
C ARG A 154 -12.61 -10.11 17.43
N GLU A 155 -12.71 -11.40 17.72
CA GLU A 155 -11.79 -12.07 18.65
C GLU A 155 -10.34 -12.06 18.13
N ALA A 156 -10.14 -12.35 16.85
CA ALA A 156 -8.82 -12.25 16.22
C ALA A 156 -8.27 -10.82 16.29
N ALA A 157 -9.10 -9.81 16.02
CA ALA A 157 -8.71 -8.40 16.13
C ALA A 157 -8.29 -8.04 17.55
N VAL A 158 -9.01 -8.50 18.57
CA VAL A 158 -8.63 -8.30 19.99
C VAL A 158 -7.30 -8.96 20.30
N ARG A 159 -7.04 -10.18 19.81
CA ARG A 159 -5.75 -10.86 20.01
C ARG A 159 -4.60 -10.10 19.37
N VAL A 160 -4.76 -9.63 18.13
CA VAL A 160 -3.78 -8.75 17.46
C VAL A 160 -3.60 -7.45 18.26
N MET A 161 -4.69 -6.86 18.76
CA MET A 161 -4.65 -5.64 19.58
C MET A 161 -3.98 -5.83 20.95
N LYS A 162 -3.91 -7.06 21.47
CA LYS A 162 -3.24 -7.38 22.74
C LYS A 162 -1.82 -7.92 22.56
N ALA A 163 -1.42 -8.27 21.33
CA ALA A 163 -0.08 -8.74 21.04
C ALA A 163 0.96 -7.67 21.43
N HIS A 164 2.09 -8.15 21.96
CA HIS A 164 3.24 -7.32 22.34
C HIS A 164 4.33 -7.33 21.27
N THR A 165 4.40 -8.37 20.44
CA THR A 165 5.32 -8.46 19.32
C THR A 165 4.59 -8.62 18.00
N CYS A 166 5.26 -8.25 16.90
CA CYS A 166 4.74 -8.48 15.55
C CYS A 166 4.60 -9.97 15.22
N GLU A 167 5.44 -10.82 15.79
CA GLU A 167 5.37 -12.27 15.64
C GLU A 167 4.12 -12.85 16.31
N ASP A 168 3.81 -12.44 17.54
CA ASP A 168 2.58 -12.85 18.24
C ASP A 168 1.33 -12.40 17.46
N ALA A 169 1.35 -11.17 16.95
CA ALA A 169 0.27 -10.62 16.15
C ALA A 169 0.11 -11.38 14.81
N PHE A 170 1.21 -11.78 14.20
CA PHE A 170 1.21 -12.57 12.97
C PHE A 170 0.71 -14.00 13.20
N GLY A 171 1.08 -14.62 14.33
CA GLY A 171 0.65 -15.96 14.74
C GLY A 171 -0.87 -16.11 14.83
N VAL A 172 -1.60 -15.03 15.12
CA VAL A 172 -3.08 -15.00 15.08
C VAL A 172 -3.63 -15.45 13.72
N PHE A 173 -2.89 -15.19 12.63
CA PHE A 173 -3.28 -15.49 11.26
C PHE A 173 -2.63 -16.73 10.68
N GLU A 174 -1.82 -17.46 11.44
CA GLU A 174 -1.04 -18.60 10.95
C GLU A 174 -1.91 -19.63 10.23
N ALA A 175 -3.06 -19.99 10.80
CA ALA A 175 -4.00 -20.92 10.18
C ALA A 175 -4.49 -20.48 8.79
N HIS A 176 -4.50 -19.17 8.52
CA HIS A 176 -4.91 -18.58 7.24
C HIS A 176 -3.75 -18.43 6.24
N THR A 177 -2.50 -18.65 6.64
CA THR A 177 -1.36 -18.58 5.71
C THR A 177 -1.19 -19.86 4.89
N PHE A 178 -1.83 -20.96 5.29
CA PHE A 178 -1.80 -22.24 4.58
C PHE A 178 -3.06 -22.49 3.75
N ALA A 179 -2.92 -23.31 2.71
CA ALA A 179 -4.01 -23.89 1.94
C ALA A 179 -4.00 -25.42 2.11
N LEU A 180 -5.18 -26.03 2.21
CA LEU A 180 -5.33 -27.48 2.23
C LEU A 180 -5.27 -28.00 0.79
N VAL A 181 -4.38 -28.95 0.53
CA VAL A 181 -4.36 -29.71 -0.72
C VAL A 181 -5.05 -31.06 -0.48
N PRO A 182 -6.15 -31.38 -1.17
CA PRO A 182 -6.79 -32.69 -1.06
C PRO A 182 -5.84 -33.81 -1.48
N ALA A 183 -5.72 -34.86 -0.65
CA ALA A 183 -4.77 -35.95 -0.85
C ALA A 183 -4.93 -36.71 -2.18
N ASP A 184 -6.12 -36.69 -2.79
CA ASP A 184 -6.52 -37.60 -3.87
C ASP A 184 -6.53 -36.97 -5.28
N THR A 185 -5.78 -35.86 -5.48
CA THR A 185 -5.78 -35.20 -6.79
C THR A 185 -4.81 -35.90 -7.74
N ASP A 186 -5.34 -36.65 -8.72
CA ASP A 186 -4.60 -37.36 -9.78
C ASP A 186 -3.51 -36.49 -10.44
N ALA A 187 -2.33 -37.08 -10.71
CA ALA A 187 -1.19 -36.38 -11.33
C ALA A 187 -1.52 -35.66 -12.66
N GLN A 188 -2.57 -36.11 -13.36
CA GLN A 188 -3.08 -35.50 -14.59
C GLN A 188 -4.06 -34.34 -14.32
N GLN A 189 -4.83 -34.39 -13.22
CA GLN A 189 -5.56 -33.24 -12.71
C GLN A 189 -4.61 -32.18 -12.14
N ARG A 190 -3.49 -32.56 -11.50
CA ARG A 190 -2.42 -31.62 -11.10
C ARG A 190 -1.80 -30.85 -12.27
N ARG A 191 -1.83 -31.42 -13.49
CA ARG A 191 -1.33 -30.78 -14.72
C ARG A 191 -2.39 -29.95 -15.46
N ARG A 192 -3.66 -30.39 -15.45
CA ARG A 192 -4.79 -29.73 -16.14
C ARG A 192 -5.46 -28.65 -15.28
N ALA A 193 -5.71 -28.94 -14.02
CA ALA A 193 -5.84 -27.92 -13.00
C ALA A 193 -4.41 -27.51 -12.65
N ARG A 194 -3.82 -26.56 -13.39
CA ARG A 194 -3.03 -25.56 -12.65
C ARG A 194 -4.07 -24.99 -11.69
N PRO A 195 -4.02 -25.28 -10.38
CA PRO A 195 -4.85 -24.48 -9.48
C PRO A 195 -4.42 -23.05 -9.82
N ARG A 196 -5.35 -22.18 -10.19
CA ARG A 196 -5.04 -20.75 -10.03
C ARG A 196 -4.51 -20.68 -8.61
N PRO A 197 -3.24 -20.30 -8.37
CA PRO A 197 -2.70 -20.31 -7.03
C PRO A 197 -3.74 -19.55 -6.20
N PRO A 198 -4.38 -20.21 -5.21
CA PRO A 198 -5.62 -19.74 -4.60
C PRO A 198 -5.40 -18.27 -4.28
N THR A 199 -6.09 -17.38 -5.01
CA THR A 199 -5.54 -16.03 -5.07
C THR A 199 -5.66 -15.42 -3.69
N THR A 200 -4.69 -14.59 -3.34
CA THR A 200 -4.39 -14.09 -2.00
C THR A 200 -5.59 -13.62 -1.16
N VAL A 201 -6.63 -13.14 -1.84
CA VAL A 201 -7.84 -12.49 -1.31
C VAL A 201 -9.12 -13.28 -1.60
N GLU A 202 -9.03 -14.42 -2.30
CA GLU A 202 -10.14 -15.35 -2.46
C GLU A 202 -10.49 -15.95 -1.10
N GLY A 203 -11.75 -15.77 -0.68
CA GLY A 203 -12.22 -16.14 0.65
C GLY A 203 -12.12 -15.04 1.70
N MET A 204 -11.43 -13.92 1.44
CA MET A 204 -11.43 -12.78 2.36
C MET A 204 -12.81 -12.08 2.34
N PRO A 205 -13.46 -11.86 3.50
CA PRO A 205 -14.68 -11.07 3.59
C PRO A 205 -14.55 -9.69 2.95
N GLY A 206 -15.64 -9.22 2.35
CA GLY A 206 -15.69 -7.91 1.68
C GLY A 206 -15.22 -6.75 2.55
N PRO A 207 -15.68 -6.63 3.82
CA PRO A 207 -15.22 -5.59 4.73
C PRO A 207 -13.71 -5.61 5.00
N LEU A 208 -13.12 -6.79 5.25
CA LEU A 208 -11.68 -6.93 5.49
C LEU A 208 -10.87 -6.51 4.25
N ALA A 209 -11.27 -6.97 3.06
CA ALA A 209 -10.61 -6.61 1.80
C ALA A 209 -10.68 -5.10 1.52
N LYS A 210 -11.84 -4.48 1.77
CA LYS A 210 -12.03 -3.03 1.63
C LYS A 210 -11.20 -2.25 2.64
N GLY A 211 -11.19 -2.68 3.91
CA GLY A 211 -10.42 -2.06 4.98
C GLY A 211 -8.92 -2.05 4.68
N LEU A 212 -8.37 -3.20 4.29
CA LEU A 212 -6.96 -3.32 3.92
C LEU A 212 -6.61 -2.50 2.67
N ALA A 213 -7.43 -2.56 1.62
CA ALA A 213 -7.23 -1.75 0.42
C ALA A 213 -7.23 -0.24 0.73
N LYS A 214 -8.11 0.22 1.62
CA LYS A 214 -8.18 1.63 2.05
C LYS A 214 -6.95 2.03 2.86
N ALA A 215 -6.48 1.17 3.77
CA ALA A 215 -5.28 1.41 4.57
C ALA A 215 -4.01 1.55 3.71
N LEU A 216 -3.98 0.87 2.55
CA LEU A 216 -2.89 0.92 1.58
C LEU A 216 -3.07 2.05 0.53
N GLY A 217 -4.16 2.82 0.60
CA GLY A 217 -4.49 3.86 -0.39
C GLY A 217 -4.76 3.32 -1.80
N LEU A 218 -5.18 2.06 -1.91
CA LEU A 218 -5.47 1.39 -3.17
C LEU A 218 -6.90 1.61 -3.66
N CYS A 219 -7.77 2.11 -2.77
CA CYS A 219 -9.16 2.41 -3.11
C CYS A 219 -9.60 3.78 -2.59
N THR A 220 -10.48 4.42 -3.36
CA THR A 220 -11.18 5.63 -2.94
C THR A 220 -12.29 5.28 -1.93
N PRO A 221 -12.65 6.20 -1.02
CA PRO A 221 -13.63 5.92 0.03
C PRO A 221 -14.99 5.42 -0.46
N TRP A 222 -15.44 5.91 -1.62
CA TRP A 222 -16.74 5.61 -2.22
C TRP A 222 -16.79 4.28 -3.00
N MET A 223 -15.64 3.64 -3.25
CA MET A 223 -15.64 2.38 -4.01
C MET A 223 -16.32 1.22 -3.23
N PRO A 224 -17.17 0.42 -3.92
CA PRO A 224 -17.71 -0.82 -3.37
C PRO A 224 -16.63 -1.86 -3.03
N ALA A 225 -16.92 -2.72 -2.04
CA ALA A 225 -15.96 -3.73 -1.55
C ALA A 225 -15.52 -4.74 -2.63
N PHE A 226 -16.40 -5.09 -3.57
CA PHE A 226 -16.07 -6.05 -4.64
C PHE A 226 -15.01 -5.53 -5.62
N LEU A 227 -14.90 -4.21 -5.81
CA LEU A 227 -13.88 -3.59 -6.64
C LEU A 227 -12.51 -3.48 -5.93
N CYS A 228 -12.47 -3.59 -4.61
CA CYS A 228 -11.24 -3.42 -3.83
C CYS A 228 -10.27 -4.61 -3.93
N ARG A 229 -10.77 -5.80 -4.29
CA ARG A 229 -9.95 -7.03 -4.36
C ARG A 229 -8.94 -7.01 -5.51
N GLY A 230 -9.29 -6.42 -6.65
CA GLY A 230 -8.41 -6.33 -7.81
C GLY A 230 -7.12 -5.56 -7.51
N PRO A 231 -7.21 -4.29 -7.09
CA PRO A 231 -6.06 -3.48 -6.68
C PRO A 231 -5.24 -4.11 -5.56
N LEU A 232 -5.90 -4.68 -4.54
CA LEU A 232 -5.23 -5.35 -3.42
C LEU A 232 -4.40 -6.56 -3.89
N ARG A 233 -4.95 -7.40 -4.77
CA ARG A 233 -4.23 -8.54 -5.36
C ARG A 233 -3.04 -8.09 -6.19
N GLU A 234 -3.19 -7.02 -6.96
CA GLU A 234 -2.08 -6.46 -7.74
C GLU A 234 -0.96 -5.91 -6.84
N HIS A 235 -1.32 -5.22 -5.76
CA HIS A 235 -0.38 -4.75 -4.75
C HIS A 235 0.41 -5.91 -4.13
N LEU A 236 -0.28 -6.95 -3.70
CA LEU A 236 0.35 -8.15 -3.11
C LEU A 236 1.32 -8.83 -4.08
N ARG A 237 0.98 -8.90 -5.38
CA ARG A 237 1.89 -9.41 -6.41
C ARG A 237 3.14 -8.55 -6.57
N LYS A 238 2.98 -7.23 -6.59
CA LYS A 238 4.12 -6.29 -6.68
C LYS A 238 5.03 -6.41 -5.46
N VAL A 239 4.45 -6.48 -4.27
CA VAL A 239 5.19 -6.69 -3.02
C VAL A 239 5.92 -8.03 -3.06
N ALA A 240 5.27 -9.12 -3.48
CA ALA A 240 5.91 -10.43 -3.59
C ALA A 240 7.07 -10.46 -4.59
N ALA A 241 6.90 -9.86 -5.76
CA ALA A 241 7.98 -9.72 -6.74
C ALA A 241 9.13 -8.87 -6.19
N GLY A 242 8.81 -7.80 -5.45
CA GLY A 242 9.80 -6.97 -4.78
C GLY A 242 10.54 -7.70 -3.66
N ASP A 243 9.85 -8.51 -2.86
CA ASP A 243 10.43 -9.35 -1.79
C ASP A 243 11.42 -10.36 -2.37
N ALA A 244 11.13 -10.96 -3.53
CA ALA A 244 12.06 -11.90 -4.17
C ALA A 244 13.40 -11.26 -4.57
N VAL A 245 13.39 -9.98 -4.97
CA VAL A 245 14.60 -9.20 -5.25
C VAL A 245 15.25 -8.75 -3.95
N LEU A 246 14.44 -8.28 -2.99
CA LEU A 246 14.89 -7.76 -1.70
C LEU A 246 15.58 -8.83 -0.85
N ALA A 247 15.12 -10.08 -0.91
CA ALA A 247 15.73 -11.22 -0.21
C ALA A 247 17.17 -11.51 -0.65
N ARG A 248 17.57 -11.04 -1.85
CA ARG A 248 18.93 -11.16 -2.39
C ARG A 248 19.75 -9.88 -2.20
N THR A 249 19.13 -8.83 -1.66
CA THR A 249 19.73 -7.50 -1.51
C THR A 249 20.13 -7.29 -0.05
N PRO A 250 21.37 -6.89 0.26
CA PRO A 250 21.75 -6.54 1.63
C PRO A 250 20.94 -5.31 2.08
N LEU A 251 20.17 -5.44 3.16
CA LEU A 251 19.27 -4.37 3.63
C LEU A 251 20.02 -3.08 4.03
N ASP A 252 21.28 -3.20 4.43
CA ASP A 252 22.15 -2.05 4.75
C ASP A 252 22.50 -1.18 3.53
N ALA A 253 22.38 -1.74 2.32
CA ALA A 253 22.56 -0.99 1.08
C ALA A 253 21.36 -0.08 0.77
N LEU A 254 20.17 -0.37 1.30
CA LEU A 254 18.97 0.44 1.09
C LEU A 254 19.06 1.71 1.92
N ARG A 255 18.90 2.88 1.30
CA ARG A 255 18.96 4.18 1.99
C ARG A 255 17.88 5.14 1.51
N GLY A 256 17.54 6.11 2.35
CA GLY A 256 16.69 7.25 2.01
C GLY A 256 15.37 6.83 1.38
N ARG A 257 15.18 7.21 0.11
CA ARG A 257 13.94 6.99 -0.64
C ARG A 257 13.59 5.51 -0.79
N GLU A 258 14.56 4.65 -1.11
CA GLU A 258 14.29 3.25 -1.43
C GLU A 258 13.79 2.48 -0.23
N LEU A 259 14.44 2.69 0.91
CA LEU A 259 14.06 2.08 2.18
C LEU A 259 12.65 2.51 2.59
N ARG A 260 12.32 3.80 2.49
CA ARG A 260 10.99 4.32 2.85
C ARG A 260 9.90 3.82 1.91
N GLU A 261 10.18 3.71 0.61
CA GLU A 261 9.23 3.16 -0.36
C GLU A 261 9.02 1.66 -0.15
N ALA A 262 10.09 0.91 0.12
CA ALA A 262 10.01 -0.51 0.48
C ALA A 262 9.18 -0.72 1.76
N ALA A 263 9.40 0.13 2.77
CA ALA A 263 8.64 0.11 4.01
C ALA A 263 7.17 0.48 3.78
N CYS A 264 6.89 1.55 3.02
CA CYS A 264 5.55 2.03 2.73
C CYS A 264 4.71 0.97 2.01
N ALA A 265 5.29 0.29 1.01
CA ALA A 265 4.63 -0.78 0.26
C ALA A 265 4.21 -1.97 1.16
N ARG A 266 4.88 -2.16 2.29
CA ARG A 266 4.63 -3.22 3.29
C ARG A 266 3.81 -2.74 4.48
N ALA A 267 3.16 -1.58 4.34
CA ALA A 267 2.38 -0.91 5.38
C ALA A 267 3.16 -0.57 6.66
N LEU A 268 4.49 -0.47 6.60
CA LEU A 268 5.33 0.00 7.71
C LEU A 268 5.30 1.53 7.80
N ASP A 269 5.62 2.09 8.97
CA ASP A 269 5.73 3.53 9.19
C ASP A 269 6.92 4.12 8.43
N ALA A 270 6.74 4.36 7.13
CA ALA A 270 7.77 4.94 6.26
C ALA A 270 8.16 6.38 6.63
N ALA A 271 7.39 7.05 7.48
CA ALA A 271 7.70 8.37 8.01
C ALA A 271 8.62 8.30 9.25
N HIS A 272 8.96 7.10 9.74
CA HIS A 272 9.84 6.92 10.88
C HIS A 272 11.19 7.64 10.66
N PRO A 273 11.69 8.43 11.64
CA PRO A 273 12.92 9.20 11.46
C PRO A 273 14.16 8.29 11.40
N ASP A 274 14.17 7.21 12.17
CA ASP A 274 15.29 6.27 12.20
C ASP A 274 15.19 5.21 11.10
N GLU A 275 16.17 5.20 10.20
CA GLU A 275 16.29 4.21 9.14
C GLU A 275 16.73 2.83 9.65
N ARG A 276 17.42 2.74 10.79
CA ARG A 276 17.81 1.44 11.37
C ARG A 276 16.57 0.66 11.77
N GLU A 277 15.62 1.35 12.40
CA GLU A 277 14.31 0.78 12.72
C GLU A 277 13.56 0.32 11.46
N LEU A 278 13.56 1.11 10.39
CA LEU A 278 12.94 0.70 9.11
C LEU A 278 13.57 -0.58 8.54
N ARG A 279 14.91 -0.71 8.59
CA ARG A 279 15.61 -1.93 8.15
C ARG A 279 15.27 -3.11 9.04
N ARG A 280 15.23 -2.93 10.36
CA ARG A 280 14.83 -3.98 11.33
C ARG A 280 13.43 -4.52 11.01
N ARG A 281 12.46 -3.61 10.82
CA ARG A 281 11.07 -3.96 10.48
C ARG A 281 10.94 -4.64 9.11
N LEU A 282 11.76 -4.23 8.15
CA LEU A 282 11.80 -4.83 6.82
C LEU A 282 12.42 -6.25 6.85
N ALA A 283 13.46 -6.45 7.68
CA ALA A 283 14.04 -7.77 7.93
C ALA A 283 13.02 -8.70 8.60
N GLU A 284 12.30 -8.21 9.60
CA GLU A 284 11.23 -8.94 10.28
C GLU A 284 10.11 -9.33 9.30
N TRP A 285 9.66 -8.41 8.43
CA TRP A 285 8.72 -8.72 7.36
C TRP A 285 9.20 -9.88 6.47
N LEU A 286 10.46 -9.83 6.02
CA LEU A 286 11.01 -10.86 5.13
C LEU A 286 11.12 -12.21 5.84
N ARG A 287 11.49 -12.22 7.13
CA ARG A 287 11.52 -13.43 7.95
C ARG A 287 10.14 -14.07 8.06
N LEU A 288 9.12 -13.29 8.44
CA LEU A 288 7.77 -13.80 8.72
C LEU A 288 6.99 -14.18 7.45
N THR A 289 7.30 -13.58 6.30
CA THR A 289 6.58 -13.80 5.04
C THR A 289 7.34 -14.61 3.99
N GLY A 290 8.65 -14.83 4.20
CA GLY A 290 9.57 -15.43 3.25
C GLY A 290 9.81 -16.93 3.43
N ALA A 291 9.65 -17.47 4.64
CA ALA A 291 9.80 -18.90 4.93
C ALA A 291 8.77 -19.35 5.98
N PRO A 292 8.23 -20.58 5.88
CA PRO A 292 7.40 -21.12 6.93
C PRO A 292 8.21 -21.21 8.23
N LEU A 293 7.71 -20.61 9.31
CA LEU A 293 8.17 -20.90 10.66
C LEU A 293 7.85 -22.37 10.94
N GLY A 294 8.87 -23.22 11.10
CA GLY A 294 8.76 -24.55 11.71
C GLY A 294 7.62 -25.45 11.23
N VAL A 295 7.56 -25.77 9.93
CA VAL A 295 6.81 -26.97 9.50
C VAL A 295 7.73 -28.16 9.73
N ASP A 296 7.83 -28.56 10.99
CA ASP A 296 8.15 -29.95 11.31
C ASP A 296 7.01 -30.82 10.76
N ASP A 297 7.39 -31.92 10.12
CA ASP A 297 6.52 -32.96 9.64
C ASP A 297 5.36 -33.24 10.63
N CYS A 298 4.12 -32.98 10.21
CA CYS A 298 2.95 -33.44 10.96
C CYS A 298 1.90 -34.03 10.01
N ASP A 299 2.01 -35.35 9.89
CA ASP A 299 1.01 -36.41 9.82
C ASP A 299 -0.44 -36.15 9.36
N ALA A 300 -0.87 -37.09 8.51
CA ALA A 300 -2.22 -37.58 8.23
C ALA A 300 -3.19 -36.69 7.43
N GLY A 301 -3.18 -36.89 6.10
CA GLY A 301 -4.41 -36.90 5.27
C GLY A 301 -4.72 -35.67 4.41
N ALA A 302 -4.09 -34.52 4.65
CA ALA A 302 -4.17 -33.36 3.76
C ALA A 302 -2.88 -32.54 3.82
N GLU A 303 -2.14 -32.47 2.71
CA GLU A 303 -0.89 -31.71 2.62
C GLU A 303 -1.20 -30.20 2.77
N ARG A 304 -0.69 -29.56 3.84
CA ARG A 304 -0.86 -28.11 4.05
C ARG A 304 0.24 -27.37 3.30
N VAL A 305 -0.14 -26.53 2.33
CA VAL A 305 0.82 -25.75 1.53
C VAL A 305 0.83 -24.30 2.01
N PHE A 306 2.01 -23.80 2.37
CA PHE A 306 2.20 -22.39 2.70
C PHE A 306 1.90 -21.51 1.48
N VAL A 307 1.10 -20.46 1.68
CA VAL A 307 0.72 -19.50 0.63
C VAL A 307 1.35 -18.15 0.96
N PRO A 308 2.51 -17.81 0.35
CA PRO A 308 3.28 -16.62 0.71
C PRO A 308 2.48 -15.33 0.58
N GLU A 309 1.55 -15.24 -0.35
CA GLU A 309 0.75 -14.04 -0.51
C GLU A 309 -0.25 -13.88 0.65
N ARG A 310 -0.82 -14.96 1.20
CA ARG A 310 -1.73 -14.89 2.36
C ARG A 310 -0.97 -14.46 3.61
N ALA A 311 0.24 -14.98 3.80
CA ALA A 311 1.17 -14.49 4.82
C ALA A 311 1.44 -12.99 4.66
N LYS A 312 1.73 -12.52 3.43
CA LYS A 312 1.92 -11.08 3.17
C LYS A 312 0.65 -10.28 3.47
N ALA A 313 -0.55 -10.75 3.12
CA ALA A 313 -1.79 -10.06 3.42
C ALA A 313 -2.05 -9.95 4.94
N ALA A 314 -1.81 -11.02 5.68
CA ALA A 314 -1.88 -11.03 7.14
C ALA A 314 -0.87 -10.04 7.75
N MET A 315 0.38 -10.08 7.28
CA MET A 315 1.43 -9.20 7.78
C MET A 315 1.18 -7.72 7.42
N LEU A 316 0.57 -7.43 6.27
CA LEU A 316 0.11 -6.07 5.96
C LEU A 316 -0.93 -5.60 6.99
N ALA A 317 -1.88 -6.45 7.37
CA ALA A 317 -2.88 -6.11 8.38
C ALA A 317 -2.23 -5.85 9.75
N VAL A 318 -1.28 -6.70 10.17
CA VAL A 318 -0.49 -6.50 11.40
C VAL A 318 0.25 -5.15 11.35
N ASN A 319 0.93 -4.85 10.24
CA ASN A 319 1.67 -3.60 10.08
C ASN A 319 0.77 -2.36 10.00
N VAL A 320 -0.45 -2.48 9.48
CA VAL A 320 -1.45 -1.41 9.53
C VAL A 320 -1.81 -1.09 10.98
N VAL A 321 -2.05 -2.11 11.81
CA VAL A 321 -2.35 -1.92 13.23
C VAL A 321 -1.13 -1.37 13.98
N ALA A 322 0.06 -1.92 13.73
CA ALA A 322 1.31 -1.45 14.33
C ALA A 322 1.59 0.03 13.98
N SER A 323 1.45 0.40 12.72
CA SER A 323 1.59 1.79 12.26
C SER A 323 0.52 2.70 12.85
N ALA A 324 -0.70 2.18 13.04
CA ALA A 324 -1.78 2.94 13.67
C ALA A 324 -1.52 3.20 15.17
N ARG A 325 -0.90 2.26 15.89
CA ARG A 325 -0.40 2.49 17.26
C ARG A 325 0.77 3.46 17.29
N ALA A 326 1.69 3.35 16.33
CA ALA A 326 2.85 4.24 16.25
C ALA A 326 2.50 5.67 15.81
N ALA A 327 1.24 5.93 15.41
CA ALA A 327 0.79 7.24 14.96
C ALA A 327 1.03 8.29 16.04
N ARG A 328 1.91 9.25 15.73
CA ARG A 328 2.37 10.30 16.66
C ARG A 328 1.38 11.46 16.77
N GLU A 329 0.40 11.52 15.89
CA GLU A 329 -0.54 12.65 15.77
C GLU A 329 -1.67 12.61 16.82
N SER A 330 -1.90 11.47 17.47
CA SER A 330 -2.96 11.34 18.47
C SER A 330 -2.69 10.18 19.44
N GLU A 331 -2.94 10.39 20.73
CA GLU A 331 -2.87 9.35 21.76
C GLU A 331 -4.07 8.37 21.72
N LEU A 332 -5.22 8.83 21.21
CA LEU A 332 -6.45 8.03 21.19
C LEU A 332 -6.33 6.69 20.41
N PRO A 333 -5.71 6.63 19.21
CA PRO A 333 -5.42 5.36 18.55
C PRO A 333 -4.54 4.41 19.36
N LYS A 334 -3.57 4.92 20.14
CA LYS A 334 -2.72 4.09 21.02
C LYS A 334 -3.54 3.43 22.12
N LEU A 335 -4.43 4.22 22.74
CA LEU A 335 -5.32 3.74 23.80
C LEU A 335 -6.34 2.72 23.25
N LEU A 336 -6.92 2.99 22.09
CA LEU A 336 -7.93 2.10 21.49
C LEU A 336 -7.34 0.81 20.91
N LEU A 337 -6.10 0.82 20.42
CA LEU A 337 -5.46 -0.33 19.76
C LEU A 337 -4.54 -1.14 20.68
N GLY A 338 -4.53 -0.85 21.98
CA GLY A 338 -3.92 -1.72 23.01
C GLY A 338 -2.49 -1.39 23.45
N GLY A 339 -2.08 -0.12 23.46
CA GLY A 339 -0.81 0.31 24.09
C GLY A 339 0.33 0.59 23.10
N PRO A 340 1.61 0.57 23.56
CA PRO A 340 2.76 1.03 22.76
C PRO A 340 2.96 0.22 21.46
N ALA A 341 3.75 0.78 20.53
CA ALA A 341 4.00 0.19 19.21
C ALA A 341 4.65 -1.21 19.32
N LEU A 342 4.24 -2.13 18.43
CA LEU A 342 4.76 -3.50 18.29
C LEU A 342 6.21 -3.53 17.81
#